data_AF-A0A1V2AV84-F1
#
_entry.id   AF-A0A1V2AV84-F1
#
_cell.length_a   1.000
_cell.length_b   1.000
_cell.length_c   1.000
_cell.angle_alpha   90.00
_cell.angle_beta   90.00
_cell.angle_gamma   90.00
#
_symmetry.space_group_name_H-M   'P 1'
#
loop_
_entity.id
_entity.type
_entity.pdbx_description
1 polymer ?
#
loop_
_entity_poly.entity_id
_entity_poly.type
_entity_poly.pdbx_seq_one_letter_code
_entity_poly.pdbx_strand_id
1 'polypeptide(L)'
;MRLSKYYQQATLYPFLITLVITSIFTILENKNYKSEWLTADAVIMMTILYIFFYCLFLSVLCLTIFLCKFEIVRNNRLLTVLSWFLLPLSITILLVIKELSDYPDSGFSSADSDLLYIVFGNVPFIIGLTRAFILYRKAMQLS
;
A
#
# COMPACT_ATOMS: atom_id res chain seq x y z
N MET A 1 17.27 -18.97 5.65
CA MET A 1 16.95 -17.64 5.07
C MET A 1 16.00 -16.90 6.01
N ARG A 2 16.24 -15.62 6.37
CA ARG A 2 15.38 -14.88 7.32
C ARG A 2 14.24 -14.17 6.58
N LEU A 3 13.03 -14.75 6.59
CA LEU A 3 11.82 -14.18 5.96
C LEU A 3 11.46 -12.77 6.50
N SER A 4 11.79 -12.49 7.76
CA SER A 4 11.56 -11.19 8.39
C SER A 4 12.23 -10.03 7.64
N LYS A 5 13.41 -10.24 7.05
CA LYS A 5 14.11 -9.23 6.25
C LYS A 5 13.29 -8.83 5.02
N TYR A 6 12.71 -9.81 4.33
CA TYR A 6 11.92 -9.55 3.13
C TYR A 6 10.56 -8.96 3.47
N TYR A 7 9.95 -9.38 4.57
CA TYR A 7 8.74 -8.76 5.09
C TYR A 7 8.97 -7.27 5.40
N GLN A 8 10.05 -6.92 6.12
CA GLN A 8 10.39 -5.53 6.39
C GLN A 8 10.65 -4.74 5.11
N GLN A 9 11.31 -5.35 4.11
CA GLN A 9 11.52 -4.70 2.81
C GLN A 9 10.22 -4.45 2.05
N ALA A 10 9.27 -5.39 2.13
CA ALA A 10 7.97 -5.30 1.47
C ALA A 10 7.01 -4.31 2.16
N THR A 11 7.16 -4.10 3.47
CA THR A 11 6.20 -3.34 4.28
C THR A 11 6.76 -2.04 4.83
N LEU A 12 7.87 -2.07 5.58
CA LEU A 12 8.38 -0.93 6.34
C LEU A 12 8.89 0.21 5.45
N TYR A 13 9.69 -0.09 4.42
CA TYR A 13 10.17 0.98 3.53
C TYR A 13 9.04 1.62 2.74
N PRO A 14 8.13 0.85 2.10
CA PRO A 14 6.97 1.44 1.46
C PRO A 14 6.06 2.22 2.40
N PHE A 15 5.83 1.71 3.61
CA PHE A 15 5.07 2.40 4.66
C PHE A 15 5.60 3.82 4.89
N LEU A 16 6.91 3.94 5.13
CA LEU A 16 7.54 5.23 5.41
C LEU A 16 7.48 6.16 4.20
N ILE A 17 7.73 5.63 3.01
CA ILE A 17 7.66 6.41 1.76
C ILE A 17 6.23 6.92 1.52
N THR A 18 5.23 6.05 1.63
CA THR A 18 3.82 6.41 1.48
C THR A 18 3.41 7.47 2.49
N LEU A 19 3.76 7.30 3.76
CA LEU A 19 3.42 8.25 4.81
C LEU A 19 4.03 9.64 4.54
N VAL A 20 5.30 9.71 4.14
CA VAL A 20 5.96 10.98 3.80
C VAL A 20 5.33 11.64 2.57
N ILE A 21 5.14 10.90 1.48
CA ILE A 21 4.59 11.46 0.22
C ILE A 21 3.16 11.96 0.43
N THR A 22 2.31 11.16 1.07
CA THR A 22 0.92 11.52 1.33
C THR A 22 0.80 12.68 2.31
N SER A 23 1.64 12.74 3.36
CA SER A 23 1.64 13.87 4.29
C SER A 23 2.00 15.18 3.58
N ILE A 24 3.03 15.18 2.73
CA ILE A 24 3.41 16.37 1.95
C ILE A 24 2.25 16.77 1.02
N PHE A 25 1.64 15.81 0.33
CA PHE A 25 0.54 16.07 -0.59
C PHE A 25 -0.67 16.67 0.13
N THR A 26 -1.11 16.08 1.23
CA THR A 26 -2.26 16.55 2.03
C THR A 26 -2.03 17.96 2.56
N ILE A 27 -0.82 18.29 3.02
CA ILE A 27 -0.48 19.65 3.49
C ILE A 27 -0.60 20.66 2.33
N LEU A 28 -0.12 20.31 1.14
CA LEU A 28 -0.18 21.20 -0.03
C LEU A 28 -1.60 21.42 -0.51
N GLU A 29 -2.41 20.36 -0.55
CA GLU A 29 -3.80 20.40 -0.99
C GLU A 29 -4.69 21.21 -0.03
N ASN A 30 -4.51 21.04 1.27
CA ASN A 30 -5.39 21.64 2.28
C ASN A 30 -4.88 23.00 2.81
N LYS A 31 -3.78 23.54 2.27
CA LYS A 31 -3.19 24.82 2.74
C LYS A 31 -4.17 25.99 2.69
N ASN A 32 -5.08 25.98 1.72
CA ASN A 32 -6.08 27.04 1.53
C ASN A 32 -7.50 26.60 1.93
N TYR A 33 -7.63 25.48 2.65
CA TYR A 33 -8.92 24.93 3.03
C TYR A 33 -9.67 25.90 3.95
N LYS A 34 -10.87 26.29 3.51
CA LYS A 34 -11.80 27.13 4.28
C LYS A 34 -13.11 26.38 4.37
N SER A 35 -13.38 25.76 5.52
CA SER A 35 -14.63 25.07 5.82
C SER A 35 -15.16 25.54 7.15
N GLU A 36 -16.48 25.59 7.26
CA GLU A 36 -17.20 25.92 8.49
C GLU A 36 -17.20 24.76 9.49
N TRP A 37 -16.97 23.52 9.02
CA TRP A 37 -17.14 22.31 9.82
C TRP A 37 -15.84 21.81 10.46
N LEU A 38 -14.71 22.00 9.78
CA LEU A 38 -13.41 21.48 10.19
C LEU A 38 -12.29 22.48 9.86
N THR A 39 -11.30 22.60 10.76
CA THR A 39 -10.09 23.36 10.48
C THR A 39 -9.19 22.58 9.50
N ALA A 40 -8.40 23.30 8.71
CA ALA A 40 -7.42 22.69 7.80
C ALA A 40 -6.49 21.72 8.54
N ASP A 41 -6.02 22.10 9.74
CA ASP A 41 -5.17 21.25 10.57
C ASP A 41 -5.84 19.93 10.98
N ALA A 42 -7.14 19.96 11.27
CA ALA A 42 -7.87 18.75 11.65
C ALA A 42 -8.03 17.79 10.47
N VAL A 43 -8.32 18.31 9.26
CA VAL A 43 -8.39 17.51 8.03
C VAL A 43 -7.03 16.88 7.73
N ILE A 44 -5.96 17.68 7.78
CA ILE A 44 -4.59 17.19 7.55
C ILE A 44 -4.26 16.06 8.54
N MET A 45 -4.51 16.27 9.84
CA MET A 45 -4.22 15.27 10.86
C MET A 45 -5.04 13.98 10.68
N MET A 46 -6.33 14.10 10.34
CA MET A 46 -7.17 12.93 10.08
C MET A 46 -6.70 12.14 8.87
N THR A 47 -6.33 12.80 7.77
CA THR A 47 -5.80 12.12 6.57
C THR A 47 -4.48 11.42 6.87
N ILE A 48 -3.58 12.04 7.62
CA ILE A 48 -2.31 11.43 8.04
C ILE A 48 -2.56 10.20 8.95
N LEU A 49 -3.51 10.28 9.87
CA LEU A 49 -3.89 9.13 10.71
C LEU A 49 -4.51 8.01 9.87
N TYR A 50 -5.39 8.36 8.92
CA TYR A 50 -6.01 7.40 8.04
C TYR A 50 -4.98 6.64 7.20
N ILE A 51 -4.02 7.35 6.57
CA ILE A 51 -2.97 6.69 5.78
C ILE A 51 -2.05 5.83 6.67
N PHE A 52 -1.77 6.27 7.91
CA PHE A 52 -1.01 5.47 8.87
C PHE A 52 -1.70 4.13 9.16
N PHE A 53 -3.00 4.15 9.47
CA PHE A 53 -3.78 2.94 9.70
C PHE A 53 -3.90 2.08 8.43
N TYR A 54 -4.07 2.70 7.28
CA TYR A 54 -4.09 1.99 5.99
C TYR A 54 -2.77 1.24 5.74
N CYS A 55 -1.62 1.88 5.95
CA CYS A 55 -0.33 1.22 5.77
C CYS A 55 -0.08 0.11 6.82
N LEU A 56 -0.58 0.27 8.06
CA LEU A 56 -0.55 -0.80 9.06
C LEU A 56 -1.40 -2.00 8.59
N PHE A 57 -2.59 -1.74 8.08
CA PHE A 57 -3.48 -2.77 7.54
C PHE A 57 -2.81 -3.53 6.38
N LEU A 58 -2.23 -2.83 5.39
CA LEU A 58 -1.47 -3.46 4.31
C LEU A 58 -0.29 -4.31 4.83
N SER A 59 0.38 -3.85 5.88
CA SER A 59 1.47 -4.61 6.51
C SER A 59 0.96 -5.92 7.11
N VAL A 60 -0.21 -5.90 7.76
CA VAL A 60 -0.88 -7.10 8.29
C VAL A 60 -1.24 -8.07 7.16
N LEU A 61 -1.74 -7.59 6.03
CA LEU A 61 -2.04 -8.44 4.87
C LEU A 61 -0.79 -9.11 4.31
N CYS A 62 0.37 -8.46 4.39
CA CYS A 62 1.66 -9.04 4.01
C CYS A 62 2.17 -10.14 4.97
N LEU A 63 1.51 -10.39 6.12
CA LEU A 63 1.91 -11.49 7.00
C LEU A 63 1.82 -12.87 6.31
N THR A 64 1.03 -13.00 5.25
CA THR A 64 0.98 -14.21 4.42
C THR A 64 2.31 -14.59 3.80
N ILE A 65 3.28 -13.66 3.70
CA ILE A 65 4.67 -13.96 3.30
C ILE A 65 5.27 -15.06 4.20
N PHE A 66 4.90 -15.12 5.48
CA PHE A 66 5.40 -16.14 6.40
C PHE A 66 4.87 -17.55 6.13
N LEU A 67 3.85 -17.73 5.28
CA LEU A 67 3.44 -19.04 4.78
C LEU A 67 4.55 -19.73 3.99
N CYS A 68 5.51 -18.97 3.44
CA CYS A 68 6.71 -19.51 2.80
C CYS A 68 7.67 -20.23 3.76
N LYS A 69 7.38 -20.27 5.08
CA LYS A 69 8.07 -21.16 6.02
C LYS A 69 7.76 -22.63 5.75
N PHE A 70 6.58 -22.95 5.21
CA PHE A 70 6.20 -24.30 4.87
C PHE A 70 6.87 -24.73 3.55
N GLU A 71 7.48 -25.92 3.53
CA GLU A 71 8.23 -26.40 2.37
C GLU A 71 7.36 -26.55 1.12
N ILE A 72 6.11 -26.98 1.31
CA ILE A 72 5.11 -27.11 0.23
C ILE A 72 4.89 -25.77 -0.47
N VAL A 73 4.73 -24.69 0.30
CA VAL A 73 4.51 -23.33 -0.23
C VAL A 73 5.78 -22.78 -0.86
N ARG A 74 6.92 -23.02 -0.23
CA ARG A 74 8.24 -22.55 -0.67
C ARG A 74 8.68 -23.15 -2.01
N ASN A 75 8.42 -24.45 -2.20
CA ASN A 75 8.83 -25.18 -3.40
C ASN A 75 7.85 -24.98 -4.56
N ASN A 76 6.58 -24.65 -4.28
CA ASN A 76 5.59 -24.37 -5.31
C ASN A 76 5.57 -22.88 -5.68
N ARG A 77 5.92 -22.57 -6.93
CA ARG A 77 5.97 -21.18 -7.45
C ARG A 77 4.63 -20.47 -7.34
N LEU A 78 3.52 -21.15 -7.65
CA LEU A 78 2.18 -20.55 -7.60
C LEU A 78 1.80 -20.20 -6.17
N LEU A 79 1.98 -21.14 -5.22
CA LEU A 79 1.67 -20.90 -3.81
C LEU A 79 2.56 -19.79 -3.21
N THR A 80 3.82 -19.71 -3.61
CA THR A 80 4.69 -18.59 -3.22
C THR A 80 4.12 -17.27 -3.74
N VAL A 81 3.75 -17.16 -5.03
CA VAL A 81 3.17 -15.92 -5.58
C VAL A 81 1.88 -15.55 -4.84
N LEU A 82 0.98 -16.50 -4.63
CA LEU A 82 -0.28 -16.25 -3.93
C LEU A 82 -0.03 -15.78 -2.49
N SER A 83 0.91 -16.40 -1.77
CA SER A 83 1.27 -16.00 -0.41
C SER A 83 1.81 -14.57 -0.32
N TRP A 84 2.39 -14.05 -1.40
CA TRP A 84 2.98 -12.71 -1.41
C TRP A 84 2.01 -11.64 -1.90
N PHE A 85 1.18 -11.94 -2.89
CA PHE A 85 0.44 -10.92 -3.63
C PHE A 85 -1.07 -11.00 -3.45
N LEU A 86 -1.63 -12.17 -3.11
CA LEU A 86 -3.09 -12.37 -3.16
C LEU A 86 -3.85 -11.39 -2.27
N LEU A 87 -3.54 -11.37 -0.97
CA LEU A 87 -4.20 -10.47 -0.02
C LEU A 87 -3.82 -9.00 -0.19
N PRO A 88 -2.54 -8.62 -0.27
CA PRO A 88 -2.19 -7.20 -0.41
C PRO A 88 -2.71 -6.59 -1.72
N LEU A 89 -2.65 -7.31 -2.85
CA LEU A 89 -3.13 -6.77 -4.12
C LEU A 89 -4.66 -6.80 -4.23
N SER A 90 -5.37 -7.74 -3.59
CA SER A 90 -6.83 -7.77 -3.68
C SER A 90 -7.45 -6.49 -3.13
N ILE A 91 -6.94 -5.98 -2.02
CA ILE A 91 -7.39 -4.71 -1.44
C ILE A 91 -7.07 -3.54 -2.36
N THR A 92 -5.86 -3.47 -2.91
CA THR A 92 -5.50 -2.41 -3.87
C THR A 92 -6.38 -2.44 -5.11
N ILE A 93 -6.65 -3.62 -5.66
CA ILE A 93 -7.51 -3.79 -6.84
C ILE A 93 -8.94 -3.36 -6.52
N LEU A 94 -9.47 -3.74 -5.36
CA LEU A 94 -10.82 -3.35 -4.93
C LEU A 94 -10.96 -1.82 -4.79
N LEU A 95 -9.96 -1.15 -4.23
CA LEU A 95 -9.94 0.31 -4.12
C LEU A 95 -9.92 0.98 -5.49
N VAL A 96 -9.08 0.50 -6.41
CA VAL A 96 -9.00 1.02 -7.79
C VAL A 96 -10.32 0.81 -8.54
N ILE A 97 -10.94 -0.37 -8.41
CA ILE A 97 -12.23 -0.66 -9.05
C ILE A 97 -13.32 0.26 -8.50
N LYS A 98 -13.37 0.45 -7.18
CA LYS A 98 -14.34 1.35 -6.54
C LYS A 98 -14.19 2.79 -7.04
N GLU A 99 -12.96 3.29 -7.10
CA GLU A 99 -12.72 4.65 -7.58
C GLU A 99 -13.13 4.82 -9.05
N LEU A 100 -12.78 3.83 -9.90
CA LEU A 100 -13.15 3.85 -11.30
C LEU A 100 -14.66 3.68 -11.52
N SER A 101 -15.38 3.00 -10.62
CA SER A 101 -16.85 2.89 -10.71
C SER A 101 -17.56 4.17 -10.30
N ASP A 102 -16.98 4.93 -9.38
CA ASP A 102 -17.57 6.17 -8.86
C ASP A 102 -17.21 7.39 -9.77
N TYR A 103 -16.17 7.25 -10.60
CA TYR A 103 -15.69 8.26 -11.56
C TYR A 103 -16.76 8.87 -12.50
N PRO A 104 -17.72 8.11 -13.07
CA PRO A 104 -18.75 8.68 -13.96
C PRO A 104 -19.68 9.66 -13.25
N ASP A 105 -19.86 9.52 -11.94
CA ASP A 105 -20.85 10.27 -11.15
C ASP A 105 -20.25 11.52 -10.48
N SER A 106 -18.93 11.53 -10.20
CA SER A 106 -18.28 12.61 -9.43
C SER A 106 -17.75 13.79 -10.26
N GLY A 107 -17.63 13.63 -11.59
CA GLY A 107 -17.01 14.64 -12.47
C GLY A 107 -15.49 14.75 -12.33
N PHE A 108 -14.85 15.39 -13.31
CA PHE A 108 -13.39 15.33 -13.52
C PHE A 108 -12.54 15.98 -12.41
N SER A 109 -13.08 16.94 -11.64
CA SER A 109 -12.24 17.76 -10.74
C SER A 109 -11.99 17.17 -9.35
N SER A 110 -12.91 16.37 -8.80
CA SER A 110 -12.71 15.70 -7.51
C SER A 110 -11.99 14.37 -7.66
N ALA A 111 -12.26 13.64 -8.75
CA ALA A 111 -11.65 12.35 -9.05
C ALA A 111 -10.12 12.41 -9.18
N ASP A 112 -9.56 13.54 -9.63
CA ASP A 112 -8.10 13.69 -9.78
C ASP A 112 -7.35 13.64 -8.43
N SER A 113 -7.94 14.21 -7.37
CA SER A 113 -7.32 14.18 -6.03
C SER A 113 -7.37 12.80 -5.39
N ASP A 114 -8.51 12.12 -5.48
CA ASP A 114 -8.71 10.79 -4.89
C ASP A 114 -7.86 9.72 -5.59
N LEU A 115 -7.74 9.79 -6.92
CA LEU A 115 -6.82 8.95 -7.69
C LEU A 115 -5.36 9.14 -7.26
N LEU A 116 -4.92 10.38 -7.00
CA LEU A 116 -3.57 10.64 -6.51
C LEU A 116 -3.34 10.04 -5.11
N TYR A 117 -4.32 10.09 -4.22
CA TYR A 117 -4.25 9.40 -2.92
C TYR A 117 -4.11 7.89 -3.08
N ILE A 118 -4.86 7.27 -3.99
CA ILE A 118 -4.73 5.84 -4.27
C ILE A 118 -3.34 5.51 -4.83
N VAL A 119 -2.84 6.32 -5.76
CA VAL A 119 -1.51 6.14 -6.37
C VAL A 119 -0.41 6.25 -5.31
N PHE A 120 -0.40 7.32 -4.50
CA PHE A 120 0.60 7.52 -3.44
C PHE A 120 0.47 6.48 -2.32
N GLY A 121 -0.75 6.03 -2.04
CA GLY A 121 -1.05 4.98 -1.06
C GLY A 121 -0.57 3.59 -1.48
N ASN A 122 -0.56 3.27 -2.78
CA ASN A 122 -0.37 1.89 -3.25
C ASN A 122 0.91 1.67 -4.07
N VAL A 123 1.36 2.63 -4.86
CA VAL A 123 2.51 2.44 -5.76
C VAL A 123 3.81 2.13 -5.00
N PRO A 124 4.19 2.89 -3.95
CA PRO A 124 5.39 2.56 -3.16
C PRO A 124 5.33 1.13 -2.61
N PHE A 125 4.13 0.70 -2.19
CA PHE A 125 3.88 -0.62 -1.64
C PHE A 125 4.02 -1.74 -2.68
N ILE A 126 3.40 -1.59 -3.86
CA ILE A 126 3.54 -2.55 -4.96
C ILE A 126 5.02 -2.69 -5.38
N ILE A 127 5.74 -1.57 -5.48
CA ILE A 127 7.17 -1.57 -5.83
C ILE A 127 7.99 -2.31 -4.76
N GLY A 128 7.77 -1.99 -3.48
CA GLY A 128 8.47 -2.63 -2.37
C GLY A 128 8.20 -4.13 -2.28
N LEU A 129 6.93 -4.52 -2.38
CA LEU A 129 6.48 -5.91 -2.36
C LEU A 129 7.09 -6.70 -3.53
N THR A 130 7.05 -6.15 -4.74
CA THR A 130 7.62 -6.77 -5.95
C THR A 130 9.14 -6.91 -5.84
N ARG A 131 9.84 -5.87 -5.41
CA ARG A 131 11.29 -5.90 -5.22
C ARG A 131 11.69 -6.95 -4.17
N ALA A 132 11.00 -6.97 -3.03
CA ALA A 132 11.25 -7.94 -1.97
C ALA A 132 11.01 -9.38 -2.45
N PHE A 133 9.94 -9.61 -3.23
CA PHE A 133 9.65 -10.91 -3.84
C PHE A 133 10.75 -11.37 -4.79
N ILE A 134 11.23 -10.50 -5.67
CA ILE A 134 12.32 -10.83 -6.61
C ILE A 134 13.59 -11.21 -5.84
N LEU A 135 13.95 -10.44 -4.81
CA LEU A 135 15.12 -10.72 -3.97
C LEU A 135 14.96 -12.04 -3.20
N TYR A 136 13.76 -12.33 -2.71
CA TYR A 136 13.45 -13.60 -2.07
C TYR A 136 13.62 -14.78 -3.04
N ARG A 137 13.05 -14.69 -4.25
CA ARG A 137 13.14 -15.75 -5.27
C ARG A 137 14.58 -16.00 -5.73
N LYS A 138 15.39 -14.95 -5.90
CA LYS A 138 16.81 -15.08 -6.24
C LYS A 138 17.58 -15.82 -5.15
N ALA A 139 17.34 -15.49 -3.88
CA ALA A 139 18.01 -16.14 -2.77
C ALA A 139 17.61 -17.62 -2.60
N MET A 140 16.38 -17.98 -2.98
CA MET A 140 15.91 -19.38 -3.01
C MET A 140 16.52 -20.22 -4.14
N GLN A 141 17.01 -19.61 -5.23
CA GLN A 141 17.65 -20.33 -6.34
C GLN A 141 19.13 -20.60 -6.10
N LEU A 142 19.74 -19.87 -5.15
CA LEU A 142 21.15 -19.99 -4.78
C LEU A 142 21.37 -20.91 -3.56
N SER A 143 20.29 -21.44 -2.97
CA SER A 143 20.28 -22.34 -1.81
C SER A 143 19.87 -23.74 -2.22
#